data_AF-A0A8T1UWI4-F1
#
_entry.id   AF-A0A8T1UWI4-F1
#
_cell.length_a   1.000
_cell.length_b   1.000
_cell.length_c   1.000
_cell.angle_alpha   90.00
_cell.angle_beta   90.00
_cell.angle_gamma   90.00
#
_symmetry.space_group_name_H-M   'P 1'
#
loop_
_entity.id
_entity.type
_entity.pdbx_description
1 polymer ?
#
loop_
_entity_poly.entity_id
_entity_poly.type
_entity_poly.pdbx_seq_one_letter_code
_entity_poly.pdbx_strand_id
1 'polypeptide(L)'
;MRKDSATFCSSGSTACQSSTAVHLRAGWSLGGVQNTYSRYEASGDMHVRRSVVGLSTESYHFSTLPPHFSESDEIVQRGVRLMFPGLPQRLEFIAEYCLASLTVHHSYLTRALSLNQPVFLTPLFQDSAMLSSLAERFRSGNGSSDTRICSTGVPYTCSFV
;
A
#
# COMPACT_ATOMS: atom_id res chain seq x y z
N MET A 1 14.85 1.68 5.99
CA MET A 1 14.19 0.93 7.09
C MET A 1 14.76 1.40 8.43
N ARG A 2 13.96 1.49 9.50
CA ARG A 2 14.50 1.74 10.86
C ARG A 2 15.07 0.44 11.45
N LYS A 3 15.98 0.57 12.42
CA LYS A 3 16.74 -0.54 13.02
C LYS A 3 15.85 -1.70 13.49
N ASP A 4 14.76 -1.40 14.20
CA ASP A 4 13.88 -2.43 14.77
C ASP A 4 13.17 -3.27 13.69
N SER A 5 12.85 -2.66 12.56
CA SER A 5 12.25 -3.35 11.41
C SER A 5 13.24 -4.32 10.76
N ALA A 6 14.53 -3.95 10.69
CA ALA A 6 15.58 -4.84 10.21
C ALA A 6 15.80 -6.02 11.18
N THR A 7 15.72 -5.79 12.49
CA THR A 7 15.79 -6.86 13.50
C THR A 7 14.60 -7.80 13.39
N PHE A 8 13.38 -7.29 13.27
CA PHE A 8 12.18 -8.11 13.06
C PHE A 8 12.29 -8.99 11.80
N CYS A 9 12.78 -8.43 10.70
CA CYS A 9 13.04 -9.15 9.45
C CYS A 9 14.09 -10.26 9.59
N SER A 10 15.09 -10.05 10.45
CA SER A 10 16.23 -10.96 10.61
C SER A 10 16.06 -11.95 11.76
N SER A 11 15.04 -11.78 12.60
CA SER A 11 14.85 -12.53 13.85
C SER A 11 13.46 -13.15 13.87
N GLY A 12 13.34 -14.46 13.60
CA GLY A 12 12.06 -15.16 13.76
C GLY A 12 11.84 -16.41 12.91
N SER A 13 12.76 -16.81 12.03
CA SER A 13 12.58 -18.00 11.19
C SER A 13 13.92 -18.64 10.81
N THR A 14 13.93 -19.97 10.61
CA THR A 14 15.04 -20.71 10.00
C THR A 14 15.16 -20.44 8.49
N ALA A 15 14.11 -19.90 7.86
CA ALA A 15 14.13 -19.33 6.52
C ALA A 15 14.24 -17.80 6.60
N CYS A 16 15.32 -17.31 7.22
CA CYS A 16 15.57 -15.88 7.37
C CYS A 16 15.66 -15.20 6.00
N GLN A 17 15.20 -13.97 5.97
CA GLN A 17 15.20 -13.12 4.79
C GLN A 17 16.62 -12.79 4.35
N SER A 18 16.81 -12.50 3.06
CA SER A 18 18.11 -12.15 2.51
C SER A 18 18.72 -10.97 3.26
N SER A 19 19.87 -11.19 3.91
CA SER A 19 20.62 -10.12 4.57
C SER A 19 20.94 -8.99 3.59
N THR A 20 21.31 -9.33 2.35
CA THR A 20 21.52 -8.38 1.25
C THR A 20 20.31 -7.48 1.05
N ALA A 21 19.10 -8.04 0.97
CA ALA A 21 17.88 -7.26 0.78
C ALA A 21 17.57 -6.35 1.99
N VAL A 22 17.76 -6.84 3.23
CA VAL A 22 17.56 -6.05 4.46
C VAL A 22 18.53 -4.87 4.52
N HIS A 23 19.82 -5.07 4.24
CA HIS A 23 20.83 -4.02 4.28
C HIS A 23 20.59 -2.97 3.19
N LEU A 24 20.29 -3.40 1.95
CA LEU A 24 19.96 -2.49 0.85
C LEU A 24 18.73 -1.64 1.17
N ARG A 25 17.69 -2.21 1.79
CA ARG A 25 16.48 -1.47 2.21
C ARG A 25 16.67 -0.63 3.48
N ALA A 26 17.65 -0.97 4.31
CA ALA A 26 18.09 -0.14 5.42
C ALA A 26 19.00 1.02 4.98
N GLY A 27 19.47 1.03 3.72
CA GLY A 27 20.45 1.99 3.24
C GLY A 27 21.84 1.74 3.83
N TRP A 28 22.11 0.52 4.29
CA TRP A 28 23.38 0.13 4.91
C TRP A 28 24.31 -0.48 3.87
N SER A 29 25.60 -0.17 3.98
CA SER A 29 26.61 -0.89 3.21
C SER A 29 26.71 -2.33 3.71
N LEU A 30 26.81 -3.28 2.76
CA LEU A 30 27.10 -4.68 3.08
C LEU A 30 28.55 -4.88 3.56
N GLY A 31 29.44 -3.97 3.18
CA GLY A 31 30.86 -4.00 3.53
C GLY A 31 31.67 -5.06 2.77
N GLY A 32 32.98 -4.81 2.67
CA GLY A 32 33.99 -5.76 2.20
C GLY A 32 33.63 -6.52 0.92
N VAL A 33 33.82 -7.84 0.96
CA VAL A 33 33.60 -8.77 -0.16
C VAL A 33 32.12 -8.86 -0.55
N GLN A 34 31.20 -8.75 0.40
CA GLN A 34 29.76 -8.92 0.15
C GLN A 34 29.22 -7.84 -0.80
N ASN A 35 29.75 -6.61 -0.71
CA ASN A 35 29.35 -5.52 -1.60
C ASN A 35 29.73 -5.76 -3.08
N THR A 36 30.73 -6.61 -3.33
CA THR A 36 31.21 -6.95 -4.68
C THR A 36 30.36 -8.04 -5.33
N TYR A 37 29.97 -9.05 -4.55
CA TYR A 37 29.36 -10.28 -5.06
C TYR A 37 27.87 -10.39 -4.81
N SER A 38 27.34 -9.76 -3.76
CA SER A 38 25.91 -9.76 -3.48
C SER A 38 25.23 -8.60 -4.18
N ARG A 39 24.26 -8.91 -5.05
CA ARG A 39 23.49 -7.94 -5.83
C ARG A 39 22.05 -7.90 -5.37
N TYR A 40 21.39 -6.81 -5.76
CA TYR A 40 19.95 -6.68 -5.58
C TYR A 40 19.23 -7.80 -6.33
N GLU A 41 18.34 -8.49 -5.62
CA GLU A 41 17.45 -9.50 -6.17
C GLU A 41 16.01 -9.14 -5.81
N ALA A 42 15.13 -9.10 -6.83
CA ALA A 42 13.74 -8.68 -6.66
C ALA A 42 12.98 -9.58 -5.69
N SER A 43 13.23 -10.89 -5.74
CA SER A 43 12.60 -11.87 -4.84
C SER A 43 12.95 -11.63 -3.37
N GLY A 44 14.23 -11.32 -3.09
CA GLY A 44 14.69 -11.03 -1.73
C GLY A 44 14.07 -9.74 -1.18
N ASP A 45 13.99 -8.70 -2.00
CA ASP A 45 13.36 -7.43 -1.63
C ASP A 45 11.85 -7.59 -1.40
N MET A 46 11.16 -8.36 -2.25
CA MET A 46 9.75 -8.70 -2.05
C MET A 46 9.51 -9.40 -0.71
N HIS A 47 10.34 -10.37 -0.36
CA HIS A 47 10.21 -11.13 0.88
C HIS A 47 10.44 -10.23 2.12
N VAL A 48 11.50 -9.40 2.12
CA VAL A 48 11.75 -8.41 3.19
C VAL A 48 10.58 -7.45 3.33
N ARG A 49 10.10 -6.87 2.21
CA ARG A 49 8.97 -5.93 2.25
C ARG A 49 7.70 -6.56 2.82
N ARG A 50 7.42 -7.85 2.56
CA ARG A 50 6.26 -8.55 3.13
C ARG A 50 6.32 -8.61 4.64
N SER A 51 7.44 -9.00 5.21
CA SER A 51 7.58 -9.08 6.66
C SER A 51 7.53 -7.71 7.32
N VAL A 52 8.12 -6.68 6.70
CA VAL A 52 8.03 -5.30 7.24
C VAL A 52 6.58 -4.80 7.30
N VAL A 53 5.75 -5.13 6.30
CA VAL A 53 4.33 -4.70 6.25
C VAL A 53 3.43 -5.63 7.08
N GLY A 54 3.96 -6.71 7.67
CA GLY A 54 3.19 -7.67 8.45
C GLY A 54 2.26 -8.53 7.60
N LEU A 55 2.50 -8.61 6.29
CA LEU A 55 1.76 -9.50 5.40
C LEU A 55 2.26 -10.94 5.56
N SER A 56 1.35 -11.92 5.46
CA SER A 56 1.74 -13.33 5.53
C SER A 56 2.67 -13.68 4.36
N THR A 57 3.84 -14.26 4.68
CA THR A 57 4.83 -14.67 3.67
C THR A 57 4.29 -15.79 2.77
N GLU A 58 3.40 -16.61 3.31
CA GLU A 58 2.87 -17.83 2.69
C GLU A 58 1.63 -17.62 1.81
N SER A 59 1.01 -16.43 1.83
CA SER A 59 -0.22 -16.20 1.05
C SER A 59 0.09 -15.67 -0.35
N TYR A 60 -0.58 -16.22 -1.36
CA TYR A 60 -0.48 -15.78 -2.76
C TYR A 60 -1.31 -14.51 -3.07
N HIS A 61 -2.18 -14.07 -2.13
CA HIS A 61 -3.02 -12.88 -2.29
C HIS A 61 -2.23 -11.56 -2.36
N PHE A 62 -0.89 -11.61 -2.30
CA PHE A 62 0.01 -10.47 -2.50
C PHE A 62 -0.03 -9.86 -3.91
N SER A 63 -0.48 -10.64 -4.90
CA SER A 63 -0.72 -10.15 -6.26
C SER A 63 -2.09 -9.48 -6.43
N THR A 64 -2.78 -9.18 -5.34
CA THR A 64 -3.97 -8.34 -5.43
C THR A 64 -3.56 -6.89 -5.63
N LEU A 65 -4.14 -6.24 -6.63
CA LEU A 65 -3.95 -4.81 -6.80
C LEU A 65 -4.57 -4.08 -5.60
N PRO A 66 -4.01 -2.92 -5.21
CA PRO A 66 -4.57 -2.11 -4.17
C PRO A 66 -5.94 -1.65 -4.65
N PRO A 67 -6.81 -1.29 -3.72
CA PRO A 67 -8.06 -0.68 -4.07
C PRO A 67 -7.87 0.48 -5.07
N HIS A 68 -8.46 0.39 -6.26
CA HIS A 68 -8.35 1.43 -7.29
C HIS A 68 -9.64 1.57 -8.10
N PHE A 69 -9.78 2.75 -8.71
CA PHE A 69 -10.83 3.03 -9.68
C PHE A 69 -10.31 2.71 -11.09
N SER A 70 -11.15 2.15 -11.97
CA SER A 70 -10.76 1.87 -13.35
C SER A 70 -10.55 3.16 -14.15
N GLU A 71 -11.45 4.11 -13.97
CA GLU A 71 -11.46 5.40 -14.68
C GLU A 71 -11.53 6.55 -13.66
N SER A 72 -10.89 7.67 -14.00
CA SER A 72 -10.93 8.89 -13.17
C SER A 72 -12.16 9.70 -13.60
N ASP A 73 -13.33 9.27 -13.12
CA ASP A 73 -14.61 9.95 -13.37
C ASP A 73 -14.66 11.31 -12.65
N GLU A 74 -15.55 12.20 -13.11
CA GLU A 74 -15.82 13.47 -12.44
C GLU A 74 -16.25 13.29 -10.97
N ILE A 75 -16.93 12.19 -10.66
CA ILE A 75 -17.33 11.83 -9.29
C ILE A 75 -16.12 11.49 -8.41
N VAL A 76 -15.14 10.76 -8.97
CA VAL A 76 -13.90 10.41 -8.26
C VAL A 76 -13.08 11.67 -8.01
N GLN A 77 -12.92 12.53 -9.02
CA GLN A 77 -12.21 13.80 -8.87
C GLN A 77 -12.89 14.72 -7.86
N ARG A 78 -14.22 14.79 -7.87
CA ARG A 78 -15.00 15.53 -6.86
C ARG A 78 -14.76 14.97 -5.45
N GLY A 79 -14.80 13.65 -5.31
CA GLY A 79 -14.52 12.97 -4.04
C GLY A 79 -13.11 13.26 -3.51
N VAL A 80 -12.10 13.22 -4.39
CA VAL A 80 -10.71 13.55 -4.04
C VAL A 80 -10.60 15.01 -3.57
N ARG A 81 -11.21 15.96 -4.28
CA ARG A 81 -11.17 17.39 -3.89
C ARG A 81 -11.88 17.66 -2.57
N LEU A 82 -12.97 16.94 -2.29
CA LEU A 82 -13.71 17.08 -1.03
C LEU A 82 -12.95 16.47 0.16
N MET A 83 -12.33 15.30 -0.03
CA MET A 83 -11.59 14.61 1.03
C MET A 83 -10.19 15.21 1.26
N PHE A 84 -9.56 15.75 0.23
CA PHE A 84 -8.18 16.25 0.25
C PHE A 84 -8.06 17.64 -0.39
N PRO A 85 -8.71 18.69 0.18
CA PRO A 85 -8.80 20.01 -0.46
C PRO A 85 -7.45 20.74 -0.60
N GLY A 86 -6.44 20.38 0.18
CA GLY A 86 -5.10 21.00 0.15
C GLY A 86 -4.06 20.22 -0.66
N LEU A 87 -4.46 19.15 -1.36
CA LEU A 87 -3.50 18.28 -2.03
C LEU A 87 -3.08 18.87 -3.39
N PRO A 88 -1.77 18.98 -3.69
CA PRO A 88 -1.33 19.48 -4.99
C PRO A 88 -1.69 18.50 -6.11
N GLN A 89 -1.98 19.02 -7.30
CA GLN A 89 -2.42 18.23 -8.47
C GLN A 89 -1.49 17.06 -8.81
N ARG A 90 -0.18 17.25 -8.61
CA ARG A 90 0.83 16.19 -8.80
C ARG A 90 0.64 14.95 -7.93
N LEU A 91 -0.13 15.04 -6.84
CA LEU A 91 -0.41 13.94 -5.91
C LEU A 91 -1.84 13.41 -6.04
N GLU A 92 -2.65 13.92 -6.98
CA GLU A 92 -4.05 13.48 -7.17
C GLU A 92 -4.15 11.96 -7.33
N PHE A 93 -3.22 11.35 -8.06
CA PHE A 93 -3.18 9.89 -8.22
C PHE A 93 -3.10 9.15 -6.87
N ILE A 94 -2.32 9.66 -5.90
CA ILE A 94 -2.21 9.04 -4.57
C ILE A 94 -3.54 9.19 -3.83
N ALA A 95 -4.15 10.38 -3.91
CA ALA A 95 -5.42 10.62 -3.25
C ALA A 95 -6.56 9.79 -3.84
N GLU A 96 -6.53 9.45 -5.14
CA GLU A 96 -7.45 8.48 -5.73
C GLU A 96 -7.33 7.10 -5.07
N TYR A 97 -6.10 6.57 -4.90
CA TYR A 97 -5.91 5.30 -4.18
C TYR A 97 -6.31 5.38 -2.71
N CYS A 98 -6.02 6.50 -2.04
CA CYS A 98 -6.45 6.71 -0.66
C CYS A 98 -7.97 6.72 -0.55
N LEU A 99 -8.65 7.40 -1.48
CA LEU A 99 -10.11 7.44 -1.54
C LEU A 99 -10.68 6.03 -1.77
N ALA A 100 -10.12 5.27 -2.72
CA ALA A 100 -10.52 3.89 -2.98
C ALA A 100 -10.28 2.96 -1.78
N SER A 101 -9.18 3.15 -1.04
CA SER A 101 -8.92 2.37 0.17
C SER A 101 -9.94 2.69 1.26
N LEU A 102 -10.28 3.97 1.45
CA LEU A 102 -11.28 4.38 2.44
C LEU A 102 -12.68 3.86 2.11
N THR A 103 -13.09 3.85 0.84
CA THR A 103 -14.40 3.33 0.43
C THR A 103 -14.53 1.84 0.71
N VAL A 104 -13.50 1.05 0.38
CA VAL A 104 -13.46 -0.40 0.67
C VAL A 104 -13.52 -0.70 2.15
N HIS A 105 -12.71 0.02 2.93
CA HIS A 105 -12.57 -0.24 4.35
C HIS A 105 -13.60 0.51 5.20
N HIS A 106 -14.54 1.24 4.61
CA HIS A 106 -15.56 2.00 5.33
C HIS A 106 -16.27 1.14 6.39
N SER A 107 -16.78 -0.03 6.00
CA SER A 107 -17.48 -0.94 6.91
C SER A 107 -16.60 -1.52 8.02
N TYR A 108 -15.29 -1.65 7.78
CA TYR A 108 -14.32 -2.07 8.79
C TYR A 108 -14.03 -0.91 9.75
N LEU A 109 -13.79 0.28 9.24
CA LEU A 109 -13.48 1.49 10.03
C LEU A 109 -14.63 1.86 10.96
N THR A 110 -15.88 1.78 10.49
CA THR A 110 -17.06 2.04 11.35
C THR A 110 -17.21 1.04 12.50
N ARG A 111 -16.71 -0.19 12.34
CA ARG A 111 -16.73 -1.21 13.41
C ARG A 111 -15.51 -1.14 14.33
N ALA A 112 -14.35 -0.77 13.78
CA ALA A 112 -13.09 -0.77 14.50
C ALA A 112 -12.83 0.54 15.27
N LEU A 113 -13.36 1.67 14.81
CA LEU A 113 -13.14 2.99 15.41
C LEU A 113 -14.36 3.45 16.21
N SER A 114 -14.11 4.26 17.24
CA SER A 114 -15.17 4.90 18.02
C SER A 114 -15.84 6.03 17.24
N LEU A 115 -17.17 6.17 17.36
CA LEU A 115 -17.96 7.16 16.58
C LEU A 115 -17.54 8.63 16.79
N ASN A 116 -16.76 8.94 17.83
CA ASN A 116 -16.28 10.29 18.12
C ASN A 116 -15.00 10.68 17.34
N GLN A 117 -14.49 9.81 16.46
CA GLN A 117 -13.29 10.13 15.69
C GLN A 117 -13.57 11.18 14.61
N PRO A 118 -12.64 12.12 14.36
CA PRO A 118 -12.79 13.15 13.34
C PRO A 118 -12.87 12.59 11.92
N VAL A 119 -12.46 11.33 11.71
CA VAL A 119 -12.62 10.62 10.43
C VAL A 119 -14.09 10.52 10.01
N PHE A 120 -15.02 10.36 10.96
CA PHE A 120 -16.45 10.29 10.67
C PHE A 120 -17.06 11.65 10.32
N LEU A 121 -16.34 12.75 10.54
CA LEU A 121 -16.74 14.09 10.09
C LEU A 121 -16.39 14.36 8.63
N THR A 122 -15.64 13.46 8.00
CA THR A 122 -15.25 13.65 6.59
C THR A 122 -16.42 13.37 5.65
N PRO A 123 -16.51 14.07 4.49
CA PRO A 123 -17.64 13.96 3.57
C PRO A 123 -17.97 12.53 3.14
N LEU A 124 -16.95 11.66 3.05
CA LEU A 124 -17.13 10.26 2.67
C LEU A 124 -17.98 9.44 3.66
N PHE A 125 -17.89 9.74 4.96
CA PHE A 125 -18.63 9.01 6.00
C PHE A 125 -19.99 9.65 6.31
N GLN A 126 -20.23 10.87 5.84
CA GLN A 126 -21.50 11.58 6.00
C GLN A 126 -22.45 11.38 4.81
N ASP A 127 -21.91 11.22 3.60
CA ASP A 127 -22.71 11.07 2.38
C ASP A 127 -22.76 9.61 1.91
N SER A 128 -23.85 8.92 2.28
CA SER A 128 -24.10 7.52 1.88
C SER A 128 -24.33 7.36 0.38
N ALA A 129 -24.84 8.39 -0.30
CA ALA A 129 -25.08 8.35 -1.75
C ALA A 129 -23.74 8.44 -2.51
N MET A 130 -22.85 9.34 -2.09
CA MET A 130 -21.51 9.43 -2.65
C MET A 130 -20.74 8.12 -2.44
N LEU A 131 -20.80 7.54 -1.24
CA LEU A 131 -20.12 6.27 -0.95
C LEU A 131 -20.63 5.13 -1.84
N SER A 132 -21.95 5.02 -2.02
CA SER A 132 -22.55 4.00 -2.89
C SER A 132 -22.08 4.16 -4.34
N SER A 133 -22.07 5.40 -4.84
CA SER A 133 -21.59 5.70 -6.20
C SER A 133 -20.10 5.38 -6.39
N LEU A 134 -19.27 5.57 -5.37
CA LEU A 134 -17.84 5.23 -5.42
C LEU A 134 -17.62 3.72 -5.31
N ALA A 135 -18.44 3.02 -4.52
CA ALA A 135 -18.37 1.57 -4.37
C ALA A 135 -18.72 0.82 -5.66
N GLU A 136 -19.63 1.34 -6.49
CA GLU A 136 -19.94 0.75 -7.81
C GLU A 136 -18.76 0.84 -8.81
N ARG A 137 -17.94 1.89 -8.68
CA ARG A 137 -16.81 2.17 -9.60
C ARG A 137 -15.52 1.49 -9.17
N PHE A 138 -15.54 0.87 -8.00
CA PHE A 138 -14.38 0.29 -7.36
C PHE A 138 -14.03 -1.08 -7.96
N ARG A 139 -12.73 -1.33 -8.22
CA ARG A 139 -12.21 -2.66 -8.59
C ARG A 139 -11.25 -3.18 -7.52
N SER A 140 -11.53 -4.37 -7.00
CA SER A 140 -10.58 -5.19 -6.23
C SER A 140 -10.31 -6.47 -7.03
N GLY A 141 -9.05 -6.82 -7.30
CA GLY A 141 -8.76 -8.06 -8.01
C GLY A 141 -7.30 -8.24 -8.43
N ASN A 142 -7.00 -9.45 -8.92
CA ASN A 142 -5.78 -9.73 -9.66
C ASN A 142 -5.85 -8.98 -10.99
N GLY A 143 -4.79 -8.25 -11.32
CA GLY A 143 -4.75 -7.29 -12.42
C GLY A 143 -5.44 -7.78 -13.71
N SER A 144 -6.38 -6.96 -14.19
CA SER A 144 -6.92 -7.10 -15.54
C SER A 144 -5.98 -6.39 -16.51
N SER A 145 -5.81 -6.94 -17.72
CA SER A 145 -5.06 -6.33 -18.82
C SER A 145 -5.54 -4.93 -19.22
N ASP A 146 -6.70 -4.52 -18.71
CA ASP A 146 -7.37 -3.25 -18.96
C ASP A 146 -7.12 -2.20 -17.86
N THR A 147 -6.26 -2.50 -16.89
CA THR A 147 -5.95 -1.60 -15.77
C THR A 147 -4.61 -0.90 -15.96
N ARG A 148 -4.50 0.37 -15.55
CA ARG A 148 -3.27 1.18 -15.61
C ARG A 148 -2.11 0.62 -14.76
N ILE A 149 -2.32 -0.48 -14.02
CA ILE A 149 -1.38 -1.03 -13.04
C ILE A 149 -1.29 -2.54 -13.23
N CYS A 150 -0.07 -3.06 -13.33
CA CYS A 150 0.18 -4.49 -13.28
C CYS A 150 0.43 -4.91 -11.84
N SER A 151 -0.19 -6.02 -11.43
CA SER A 151 0.13 -6.62 -10.15
C SER A 151 1.50 -7.27 -10.22
N THR A 152 2.49 -6.58 -9.66
CA THR A 152 3.89 -7.06 -9.59
C THR A 152 4.15 -7.86 -8.31
N GLY A 153 3.16 -7.91 -7.41
CA GLY A 153 3.31 -8.56 -6.12
C GLY A 153 4.28 -7.87 -5.15
N VAL A 154 4.74 -6.69 -5.52
CA VAL A 154 5.55 -5.80 -4.68
C VAL A 154 4.59 -4.87 -3.95
N PRO A 155 4.51 -4.90 -2.60
CA PRO A 155 3.68 -3.94 -1.88
C PRO A 155 4.20 -2.52 -2.11
N TYR A 156 3.28 -1.59 -2.42
CA TYR A 156 3.52 -0.16 -2.61
C TYR A 156 4.03 0.43 -1.30
N THR A 157 5.34 0.39 -1.10
CA THR A 157 5.97 1.21 -0.07
C THR A 157 6.57 2.40 -0.79
N CYS A 158 6.06 3.59 -0.44
CA CYS A 158 6.75 4.84 -0.74
C CYS A 158 8.22 4.68 -0.33
N SER A 159 9.11 4.92 -1.28
CA SER A 159 10.51 5.16 -1.03
C SER A 159 10.61 6.40 -0.15
N PHE A 160 10.55 6.24 1.17
CA PHE A 160 11.08 7.25 2.06
C PHE A 160 12.60 7.16 1.93
N VAL A 161 13.11 8.04 1.05
CA VAL A 161 14.50 8.48 0.99
C VAL A 161 14.95 8.90 2.39
#